data_AF-A0A496PR62-F1
#
_entry.id   AF-A0A496PR62-F1
#
_cell.length_a   1.000
_cell.length_b   1.000
_cell.length_c   1.000
_cell.angle_alpha   90.00
_cell.angle_beta   90.00
_cell.angle_gamma   90.00
#
_symmetry.space_group_name_H-M   'P 1'
#
loop_
_entity.id
_entity.type
_entity.pdbx_description
1 polymer ?
#
loop_
_entity_poly.entity_id
_entity_poly.type
_entity_poly.pdbx_seq_one_letter_code
_entity_poly.pdbx_strand_id
1 'polypeptide(L)'
;MIGAIENRMWADSAVEMLKSKGIQAVVISKSGFFGNAGLPLNPIYEPKGASFEISVPIESVSEAEELLEITLGDNWQQREK
;
A
#
# COMPACT_ATOMS: atom_id res chain seq x y z
N MET A 1 -4.44 -4.21 8.63
CA MET A 1 -3.49 -4.34 7.51
C MET A 1 -3.82 -5.61 6.74
N ILE A 2 -4.14 -5.46 5.47
CA ILE A 2 -4.57 -6.55 4.57
C ILE A 2 -3.43 -7.00 3.62
N GLY A 3 -2.39 -6.18 3.47
CA GLY A 3 -1.25 -6.52 2.62
C GLY A 3 -0.38 -5.30 2.30
N ALA A 4 0.52 -5.45 1.34
CA ALA A 4 1.50 -4.45 0.95
C ALA A 4 1.66 -4.33 -0.57
N ILE A 5 2.12 -3.15 -0.99
CA ILE A 5 2.40 -2.79 -2.39
C ILE A 5 3.79 -2.15 -2.45
N GLU A 6 4.61 -2.51 -3.44
CA GLU A 6 6.00 -2.04 -3.54
C GLU A 6 6.17 -0.69 -4.27
N ASN A 7 5.09 -0.16 -4.83
CA ASN A 7 5.10 1.06 -5.64
C ASN A 7 4.02 2.04 -5.17
N ARG A 8 4.40 3.31 -4.98
CA ARG A 8 3.50 4.39 -4.58
C ARG A 8 2.36 4.58 -5.58
N MET A 9 2.63 4.49 -6.87
CA MET A 9 1.62 4.65 -7.91
C MET A 9 0.49 3.62 -7.76
N TRP A 10 0.86 2.38 -7.46
CA TRP A 10 -0.10 1.30 -7.23
C TRP A 10 -0.82 1.46 -5.90
N ALA A 11 -0.13 1.94 -4.85
CA ALA A 11 -0.74 2.22 -3.56
C ALA A 11 -1.76 3.37 -3.62
N ASP A 12 -1.44 4.45 -4.31
CA ASP A 12 -2.36 5.58 -4.52
C ASP A 12 -3.57 5.13 -5.36
N SER A 13 -3.34 4.32 -6.39
CA SER A 13 -4.42 3.73 -7.21
C SER A 13 -5.33 2.81 -6.40
N ALA A 14 -4.76 2.00 -5.50
CA ALA A 14 -5.50 1.10 -4.63
C ALA A 14 -6.45 1.86 -3.69
N VAL A 15 -5.97 2.96 -3.09
CA VAL A 15 -6.77 3.80 -2.20
C VAL A 15 -7.93 4.45 -2.95
N GLU A 16 -7.66 5.04 -4.11
CA GLU A 16 -8.71 5.69 -4.90
C GLU A 16 -9.75 4.68 -5.40
N MET A 17 -9.31 3.47 -5.75
CA MET A 17 -10.22 2.39 -6.13
C MET A 17 -11.11 1.96 -4.96
N LEU A 18 -10.56 1.67 -3.79
CA LEU A 18 -11.33 1.30 -2.59
C LEU A 18 -12.30 2.42 -2.19
N LYS A 19 -11.85 3.66 -2.24
CA LYS A 19 -12.67 4.85 -1.98
C LYS A 19 -13.81 4.99 -2.97
N SER A 20 -13.60 4.68 -4.25
CA SER A 20 -14.68 4.70 -5.27
C SER A 20 -15.79 3.67 -4.98
N LYS A 21 -15.47 2.62 -4.22
CA LYS A 21 -16.41 1.60 -3.74
C LYS A 21 -16.99 1.91 -2.35
N GLY A 22 -16.63 3.04 -1.75
CA GLY A 22 -17.07 3.43 -0.42
C GLY A 22 -16.28 2.77 0.72
N ILE A 23 -15.20 2.06 0.41
CA ILE A 23 -14.32 1.43 1.40
C ILE A 23 -13.28 2.45 1.85
N GLN A 24 -13.22 2.70 3.16
CA GLN A 24 -12.18 3.54 3.73
C GLN A 24 -10.85 2.78 3.74
N ALA A 25 -9.82 3.36 3.14
CA ALA A 25 -8.49 2.77 3.08
C ALA A 25 -7.43 3.77 3.53
N VAL A 26 -6.44 3.28 4.27
CA VAL A 26 -5.26 4.04 4.69
C VAL A 26 -4.02 3.33 4.17
N VAL A 27 -3.14 4.09 3.51
CA VAL A 27 -1.82 3.63 3.09
C VAL A 27 -0.76 4.14 4.06
N ILE A 28 0.06 3.21 4.56
CA ILE A 28 1.18 3.51 5.45
C ILE A 28 2.48 3.17 4.70
N SER A 29 3.32 4.18 4.46
CA SER A 29 4.64 3.94 3.86
C SER A 29 5.61 3.40 4.91
N LYS A 30 6.18 2.23 4.64
CA LYS A 30 7.22 1.59 5.46
C LYS A 30 8.63 2.01 5.09
N SER A 31 8.84 2.65 3.94
CA SER A 31 10.08 3.37 3.72
C SER A 31 10.02 4.65 4.55
N GLY A 32 11.06 4.93 5.34
CA GLY A 32 11.26 6.27 5.94
C GLY A 32 11.50 7.36 4.88
N PHE A 33 11.03 7.15 3.64
CA PHE A 33 11.19 8.02 2.50
C PHE A 33 10.09 9.08 2.55
N PHE A 34 10.30 10.08 3.40
CA PHE A 34 9.62 11.36 3.30
C PHE A 34 10.10 11.99 1.98
N GLY A 35 9.22 11.99 0.97
CA GLY A 35 9.59 12.35 -0.40
C GLY A 35 10.46 13.60 -0.47
N ASN A 36 11.54 13.53 -1.26
CA ASN A 36 12.59 14.52 -1.53
C ASN A 36 12.30 15.98 -1.11
N ALA A 37 12.20 16.22 0.19
CA ALA A 37 12.19 17.51 0.82
C ALA A 37 13.39 17.53 1.77
N GLY A 38 14.57 17.70 1.17
CA GLY A 38 15.58 18.57 1.77
C GLY A 38 16.75 17.95 2.53
N LEU A 39 16.98 16.63 2.60
CA LEU A 39 18.24 16.10 3.15
C LEU A 39 18.70 14.82 2.43
N PRO A 40 19.93 14.77 1.88
CA PRO A 40 20.51 13.55 1.33
C PRO A 40 20.98 12.66 2.48
N LEU A 41 20.04 11.99 3.15
CA LEU A 41 20.39 10.92 4.08
C LEU A 41 20.80 9.71 3.25
N ASN A 42 22.10 9.39 3.25
CA ASN A 42 22.61 8.14 2.69
C ASN A 42 21.85 6.98 3.36
N PRO A 43 21.07 6.17 2.62
CA PRO A 43 20.43 5.02 3.21
C PRO A 43 21.52 3.99 3.56
N ILE A 44 21.85 3.88 4.85
CA ILE A 44 22.78 2.89 5.41
C ILE A 44 22.25 1.45 5.23
N TYR A 45 20.96 1.32 4.95
CA TYR A 45 20.29 0.06 4.71
C TYR A 45 19.90 -0.04 3.23
N GLU A 46 20.08 -1.23 2.66
CA GLU A 46 19.69 -1.58 1.29
C GLU A 46 18.37 -0.90 0.89
N PRO A 47 18.24 -0.40 -0.35
CA PRO A 47 16.98 0.13 -0.85
C PRO A 47 15.99 -1.04 -0.97
N LYS A 48 15.44 -1.50 0.15
CA LYS A 48 14.20 -2.25 0.16
C LYS A 48 13.19 -1.32 -0.52
N GLY A 49 12.60 -1.78 -1.62
CA GLY A 49 11.58 -1.05 -2.35
C GLY A 49 10.58 -0.44 -1.37
N ALA A 50 10.12 0.77 -1.67
CA ALA A 50 9.18 1.46 -0.80
C ALA A 50 7.92 0.59 -0.62
N SER A 51 7.80 -0.06 0.53
CA SER A 51 6.64 -0.89 0.84
C SER A 51 5.54 -0.01 1.41
N PHE A 52 4.35 -0.12 0.84
CA PHE A 52 3.15 0.62 1.20
C PHE A 52 2.12 -0.36 1.73
N GLU A 53 1.80 -0.27 3.01
CA GLU A 53 0.81 -1.15 3.64
C GLU A 53 -0.59 -0.58 3.49
N ILE A 54 -1.53 -1.43 3.08
CA ILE A 54 -2.95 -1.07 3.02
C ILE A 54 -3.65 -1.56 4.28
N SER A 55 -4.39 -0.66 4.91
CA SER A 55 -5.30 -0.98 6.01
C SER A 55 -6.70 -0.49 5.70
N VAL A 56 -7.69 -1.34 5.97
CA VAL A 56 -9.12 -1.09 5.83
C VAL A 56 -9.83 -1.48 7.14
N PRO A 57 -11.06 -0.99 7.40
CA PRO A 57 -11.90 -1.47 8.49
C PRO A 57 -12.12 -2.98 8.41
N ILE A 58 -12.30 -3.63 9.57
CA ILE A 58 -12.36 -5.09 9.66
C ILE A 58 -13.55 -5.66 8.89
N GLU A 59 -14.64 -4.91 8.84
CA GLU A 59 -15.87 -5.23 8.11
C GLU A 59 -15.67 -5.27 6.59
N SER A 60 -14.66 -4.59 6.07
CA SER A 60 -14.41 -4.45 4.62
C SER A 60 -13.21 -5.25 4.13
N VAL A 61 -12.59 -6.09 4.99
CA VAL A 61 -11.37 -6.84 4.64
C VAL A 61 -11.60 -7.74 3.44
N SER A 62 -12.62 -8.59 3.47
CA SER A 62 -12.86 -9.57 2.40
C SER A 62 -13.14 -8.90 1.06
N GLU A 63 -13.95 -7.84 1.05
CA GLU A 63 -14.29 -7.11 -0.18
C GLU A 63 -13.06 -6.35 -0.71
N ALA A 64 -12.28 -5.74 0.16
CA ALA A 64 -11.07 -5.03 -0.23
C ALA A 64 -10.01 -5.97 -0.81
N GLU A 65 -9.83 -7.16 -0.22
CA GLU A 65 -8.89 -8.17 -0.72
C GLU A 65 -9.26 -8.64 -2.13
N GLU A 66 -10.54 -8.94 -2.38
CA GLU A 66 -11.02 -9.36 -3.69
C GLU A 66 -10.83 -8.25 -4.74
N LEU A 67 -11.16 -7.01 -4.39
CA LEU A 67 -10.99 -5.87 -5.29
C LEU A 67 -9.52 -5.59 -5.62
N LEU A 68 -8.63 -5.70 -4.63
CA LEU A 68 -7.20 -5.48 -4.81
C LEU A 68 -6.58 -6.59 -5.66
N GLU A 69 -6.95 -7.85 -5.44
CA GLU A 69 -6.50 -8.97 -6.24
C GLU A 69 -6.88 -8.79 -7.71
N ILE A 70 -8.14 -8.46 -7.99
CA ILE A 70 -8.63 -8.26 -9.37
C ILE A 70 -7.94 -7.06 -10.05
N THR A 71 -7.66 -5.99 -9.30
CA THR A 71 -7.20 -4.73 -9.88
C THR A 71 -5.68 -4.67 -10.03
N LEU A 72 -4.95 -5.18 -9.03
CA LEU A 72 -3.50 -5.03 -8.94
C LEU A 72 -2.75 -6.31 -9.30
N GLY A 73 -3.41 -7.48 -9.17
CA GLY A 73 -2.82 -8.80 -9.43
C GLY A 73 -1.45 -8.92 -8.77
N ASP A 74 -0.43 -9.19 -9.58
CA ASP A 74 0.96 -9.39 -9.15
C ASP A 74 1.61 -8.18 -8.43
N ASN A 75 1.01 -6.99 -8.50
CA ASN A 75 1.51 -5.79 -7.81
C ASN A 75 1.03 -5.71 -6.34
N TRP A 76 0.22 -6.67 -5.90
CA TRP A 76 -0.33 -6.77 -4.56
C TRP A 76 0.25 -7.98 -3.83
N GLN A 77 0.76 -7.75 -2.62
CA GLN A 77 1.19 -8.82 -1.73
C GLN A 77 0.19 -8.92 -0.58
N GLN A 78 -0.74 -9.88 -0.68
CA GLN A 78 -1.63 -10.18 0.42
C GLN A 78 -0.84 -10.63 1.64
N ARG A 79 -1.21 -10.13 2.82
CA ARG A 79 -0.62 -10.60 4.07
C ARG A 79 -1.18 -11.99 4.37
N GLU A 80 -0.35 -13.03 4.29
CA GLU A 80 -0.73 -14.34 4.82
C GLU A 80 -0.97 -14.26 6.34
N LYS A 81 -2.02 -14.95 6.79
CA LYS A 81 -2.50 -14.98 8.18
C LYS A 81 -1.47 -15.51 9.16
#